data_AF-H0E3Z9-F1
#
_entry.id   AF-H0E3Z9-F1
#
_cell.length_a   1.000
_cell.length_b   1.000
_cell.length_c   1.000
_cell.angle_alpha   90.00
_cell.angle_beta   90.00
_cell.angle_gamma   90.00
#
_symmetry.space_group_name_H-M   'P 1'
#
loop_
_entity.id
_entity.type
_entity.pdbx_description
1 polymer ?
#
loop_
_entity_poly.entity_id
_entity_poly.type
_entity_poly.pdbx_seq_one_letter_code
_entity_poly.pdbx_strand_id
1 'polypeptide(L)'
;MFCRHGRREDLCPICAREKKKRKPTASSATSHSSIARPPRAVAEARASARKPGSGVRVRKLARHADDGWRSELLPGVVSSRDALELCRQLVRSRARLDRLANDPLGPYATAAELAGGDERQREEATWLLFQVAYYGPVEGEHPFAEIARLSVGWDDPLPDDELLRTAKIGPRGAHEHDRGTRTLQAYREWAVRGGGQLAGLQGGRVAQPDAARRFDAGFRALALPGLGRGPRFEFLLSLACAGLLDATPWSLLLDPGRDPVTVAAKRAVRTDDAVLLQRRIGALARELDVPIAAFDLGLRNWDAPVKGRLTGGVPVEDDPDEVVLLGQALGIEPEQPADAEVDGAGNATV
;
A
#
# COMPACT_ATOMS: atom_id res chain seq x y z
N MET A 1 -6.72 -35.57 8.72
CA MET A 1 -7.39 -34.26 8.75
C MET A 1 -6.42 -33.18 8.26
N PHE A 2 -6.96 -32.12 7.64
CA PHE A 2 -6.20 -30.90 7.37
C PHE A 2 -6.31 -29.98 8.58
N CYS A 3 -5.18 -29.42 9.02
CA CYS A 3 -5.16 -28.46 10.12
C CYS A 3 -5.70 -27.09 9.69
N ARG A 4 -5.92 -26.19 10.65
CA ARG A 4 -6.28 -24.78 10.43
C ARG A 4 -5.31 -23.98 9.53
N HIS A 5 -4.14 -24.53 9.22
CA HIS A 5 -3.15 -23.93 8.32
C HIS A 5 -3.24 -24.47 6.87
N GLY A 6 -4.31 -25.20 6.51
CA GLY A 6 -4.55 -25.68 5.15
C GLY A 6 -3.61 -26.80 4.68
N ARG A 7 -2.86 -27.42 5.60
CA ARG A 7 -1.98 -28.58 5.32
C ARG A 7 -2.46 -29.80 6.10
N ARG A 8 -2.13 -31.01 5.63
CA ARG A 8 -2.35 -32.22 6.44
C ARG A 8 -1.59 -32.09 7.77
N GLU A 9 -2.25 -32.47 8.86
CA GLU A 9 -1.77 -32.27 10.25
C GLU A 9 -0.40 -32.89 10.55
N ASP A 10 -0.04 -33.96 9.82
CA ASP A 10 1.24 -34.67 9.88
C ASP A 10 2.38 -33.92 9.16
N LEU A 11 2.05 -33.02 8.22
CA LEU A 11 3.01 -32.30 7.37
C LEU A 11 3.08 -30.79 7.64
N CYS A 12 2.28 -30.27 8.58
CA CYS A 12 2.29 -28.85 8.91
C CYS A 12 3.45 -28.52 9.90
N PRO A 13 4.46 -27.74 9.51
CA PRO A 13 5.59 -27.40 10.40
C PRO A 13 5.16 -26.56 11.62
N ILE A 14 4.06 -25.82 11.51
CA ILE A 14 3.49 -25.02 12.61
C ILE A 14 2.87 -25.94 13.66
N CYS A 15 1.97 -26.84 13.25
CA CYS A 15 1.36 -27.81 14.16
C CYS A 15 2.39 -28.77 14.75
N ALA A 16 3.42 -29.15 13.99
CA ALA A 16 4.51 -29.98 14.50
C ALA A 16 5.31 -29.30 15.62
N ARG A 17 5.56 -27.98 15.50
CA ARG A 17 6.22 -27.19 16.56
C ARG A 17 5.33 -27.02 17.80
N GLU A 18 4.03 -26.76 17.61
CA GLU A 18 3.06 -26.67 18.72
C GLU A 18 2.95 -27.99 19.48
N LYS A 19 2.91 -29.13 18.78
CA LYS A 19 2.93 -30.47 19.39
C LYS A 19 4.21 -30.75 20.17
N LYS A 20 5.37 -30.28 19.69
CA LYS A 20 6.65 -30.39 20.43
C LYS A 20 6.67 -29.54 21.71
N LYS A 21 6.05 -28.36 21.71
CA LYS A 21 5.95 -27.50 22.91
C LYS A 21 4.99 -28.04 23.98
N ARG A 22 4.03 -28.89 23.61
CA ARG A 22 3.03 -29.46 24.53
C ARG A 22 3.46 -30.74 25.26
N LYS A 23 4.61 -31.35 24.91
CA LYS A 23 5.14 -32.47 25.70
C LYS A 23 5.75 -31.92 27.00
N PRO A 24 5.26 -32.30 28.19
CA PRO A 24 5.96 -31.99 29.42
C PRO A 24 7.32 -32.69 29.39
N THR A 25 8.38 -31.90 29.51
CA THR A 25 9.75 -32.40 29.66
C THR A 25 9.86 -33.07 31.02
N ALA A 26 9.80 -34.40 31.03
CA ALA A 26 10.30 -35.18 32.15
C ALA A 26 11.82 -35.00 32.25
N SER A 27 12.25 -34.67 33.46
CA SER A 27 13.62 -34.42 33.88
C SER A 27 14.51 -35.65 33.71
N SER A 28 15.75 -35.45 33.24
CA SER A 28 16.89 -36.29 33.63
C SER A 28 18.17 -35.47 33.60
N ALA A 29 18.85 -35.48 34.75
CA ALA A 29 20.08 -34.76 35.04
C ALA A 29 21.35 -35.57 34.71
N THR A 30 22.49 -34.85 34.65
CA THR A 30 23.90 -35.26 34.85
C THR A 30 24.53 -36.23 33.81
N SER A 31 25.80 -36.18 33.39
CA SER A 31 27.06 -35.68 33.99
C SER A 31 28.20 -35.46 32.94
N HIS A 32 29.19 -34.64 33.35
CA HIS A 32 30.63 -34.55 33.02
C HIS A 32 31.28 -35.18 31.76
N SER A 33 32.11 -34.40 31.03
CA SER A 33 33.58 -34.44 31.19
C SER A 33 34.30 -33.47 30.22
N SER A 34 35.37 -32.88 30.74
CA SER A 34 36.32 -31.96 30.13
C SER A 34 37.36 -32.67 29.26
N ILE A 35 37.63 -32.16 28.05
CA ILE A 35 38.92 -32.34 27.37
C ILE A 35 39.32 -31.03 26.70
N ALA A 36 40.38 -30.41 27.22
CA ALA A 36 41.11 -29.32 26.60
C ALA A 36 42.12 -29.86 25.58
N ARG A 37 42.27 -29.19 24.43
CA ARG A 37 43.38 -29.40 23.49
C ARG A 37 43.84 -28.06 22.86
N PRO A 38 45.12 -27.99 22.46
CA PRO A 38 45.97 -26.78 22.51
C PRO A 38 45.85 -25.85 21.28
N PRO A 39 46.40 -24.62 21.37
CA PRO A 39 46.32 -23.64 20.27
C PRO A 39 47.31 -23.99 19.16
N ARG A 40 46.88 -23.83 17.90
CA ARG A 40 47.76 -23.96 16.74
C ARG A 40 47.81 -22.66 15.94
N ALA A 41 49.04 -22.36 15.56
CA ALA A 41 49.63 -21.21 14.89
C ALA A 41 48.79 -20.40 13.89
N VAL A 42 49.13 -19.12 13.92
CA VAL A 42 48.84 -18.03 13.00
C VAL A 42 49.27 -18.40 11.58
N ALA A 43 48.37 -18.27 10.62
CA ALA A 43 48.67 -18.28 9.19
C ALA A 43 47.97 -17.09 8.52
N GLU A 44 48.78 -16.23 7.91
CA GLU A 44 48.38 -15.09 7.11
C GLU A 44 47.41 -15.51 5.99
N ALA A 45 46.23 -14.91 5.98
CA ALA A 45 45.28 -15.05 4.88
C ALA A 45 45.12 -13.69 4.18
N ARG A 46 45.68 -13.65 2.98
CA ARG A 46 45.61 -12.61 1.96
C ARG A 46 44.22 -11.99 1.85
N ALA A 47 44.20 -10.67 1.74
CA ALA A 47 43.03 -9.89 1.36
C ALA A 47 42.45 -10.39 0.02
N SER A 48 41.39 -11.19 0.10
CA SER A 48 40.58 -11.56 -1.06
C SER A 48 39.43 -10.56 -1.16
N ALA A 49 39.50 -9.72 -2.18
CA ALA A 49 38.46 -8.78 -2.57
C ALA A 49 37.13 -9.52 -2.75
N ARG A 50 36.22 -9.37 -1.78
CA ARG A 50 34.85 -9.88 -1.88
C ARG A 50 34.08 -9.00 -2.86
N LYS A 51 33.72 -9.59 -4.00
CA LYS A 51 32.65 -9.13 -4.89
C LYS A 51 31.40 -8.79 -4.05
N PRO A 52 30.65 -7.70 -4.34
CA PRO A 52 29.42 -7.40 -3.64
C PRO A 52 28.38 -8.46 -4.01
N GLY A 53 28.22 -9.46 -3.15
CA GLY A 53 27.09 -10.37 -3.23
C GLY A 53 25.80 -9.57 -3.07
N SER A 54 24.77 -9.93 -3.84
CA SER A 54 23.42 -9.39 -3.73
C SER A 54 22.88 -9.67 -2.31
N GLY A 55 23.23 -8.79 -1.37
CA GLY A 55 22.92 -8.95 0.04
C GLY A 55 21.42 -8.83 0.25
N VAL A 56 20.83 -9.82 0.93
CA VAL A 56 19.48 -9.71 1.48
C VAL A 56 19.46 -8.55 2.47
N ARG A 57 18.85 -7.42 2.07
CA ARG A 57 18.66 -6.28 2.97
C ARG A 57 17.49 -6.58 3.90
N VAL A 58 17.80 -6.93 5.15
CA VAL A 58 16.79 -7.07 6.21
C VAL A 58 16.49 -5.69 6.76
N ARG A 59 15.28 -5.18 6.52
CA ARG A 59 14.79 -3.95 7.15
C ARG A 59 14.15 -4.31 8.49
N LYS A 60 14.69 -3.79 9.59
CA LYS A 60 14.03 -3.88 10.90
C LYS A 60 12.87 -2.88 10.92
N LEU A 61 11.64 -3.39 11.01
CA LEU A 61 10.47 -2.55 11.26
C LEU A 61 10.33 -2.36 12.77
N ALA A 62 10.09 -1.11 13.18
CA ALA A 62 9.64 -0.82 14.54
C ALA A 62 8.19 -1.29 14.64
N ARG A 63 7.95 -2.39 15.35
CA ARG A 63 6.63 -2.94 15.65
C ARG A 63 6.41 -2.87 17.15
N HIS A 64 5.15 -2.72 17.55
CA HIS A 64 4.80 -2.72 18.96
C HIS A 64 5.01 -4.12 19.56
N ALA A 65 5.26 -4.18 20.87
CA ALA A 65 5.39 -5.44 21.58
C ALA A 65 4.06 -6.19 21.56
N ASP A 66 4.12 -7.53 21.52
CA ASP A 66 2.93 -8.38 21.61
C ASP A 66 2.23 -8.14 22.95
N ASP A 67 0.97 -7.69 22.89
CA ASP A 67 0.11 -7.38 24.03
C ASP A 67 -0.99 -8.43 24.25
N GLY A 68 -0.89 -9.57 23.54
CA GLY A 68 -1.87 -10.66 23.62
C GLY A 68 -3.11 -10.48 22.73
N TRP A 69 -3.31 -9.31 22.11
CA TRP A 69 -4.43 -9.09 21.19
C TRP A 69 -4.32 -9.98 19.94
N ARG A 70 -5.45 -10.53 19.48
CA ARG A 70 -5.52 -11.39 18.29
C ARG A 70 -6.79 -11.10 17.50
N SER A 71 -6.68 -11.12 16.18
CA SER A 71 -7.81 -11.05 15.25
C SER A 71 -7.69 -12.14 14.19
N GLU A 72 -8.82 -12.78 13.85
CA GLU A 72 -8.87 -13.75 12.75
C GLU A 72 -8.69 -13.08 11.37
N LEU A 73 -9.03 -11.80 11.27
CA LEU A 73 -8.90 -10.99 10.06
C LEU A 73 -7.46 -10.50 9.85
N LEU A 74 -6.71 -10.31 10.93
CA LEU A 74 -5.33 -9.81 10.93
C LEU A 74 -4.35 -10.75 11.67
N PRO A 75 -4.23 -12.02 11.27
CA PRO A 75 -3.45 -13.03 12.00
C PRO A 75 -1.92 -12.79 11.99
N GLY A 76 -1.44 -11.78 11.24
CA GLY A 76 -0.04 -11.37 11.24
C GLY A 76 0.23 -10.07 12.00
N VAL A 77 -0.81 -9.41 12.54
CA VAL A 77 -0.68 -8.28 13.46
C VAL A 77 -0.73 -8.82 14.89
N VAL A 78 0.27 -8.48 15.69
CA VAL A 78 0.50 -9.11 17.02
C VAL A 78 0.24 -8.17 18.19
N SER A 79 -0.09 -6.91 17.93
CA SER A 79 -0.41 -5.91 18.96
C SER A 79 -1.64 -5.12 18.55
N SER A 80 -2.49 -4.83 19.52
CA SER A 80 -3.61 -3.90 19.39
C SER A 80 -3.16 -2.53 18.87
N ARG A 81 -1.98 -2.05 19.28
CA ARG A 81 -1.40 -0.77 18.81
C ARG A 81 -1.05 -0.79 17.33
N ASP A 82 -0.48 -1.88 16.83
CA ASP A 82 -0.20 -2.04 15.40
C ASP A 82 -1.50 -2.17 14.57
N ALA A 83 -2.56 -2.74 15.15
CA ALA A 83 -3.88 -2.83 14.53
C ALA A 83 -4.59 -1.48 14.48
N LEU A 84 -4.61 -0.72 15.58
CA LEU A 84 -5.10 0.66 15.60
C LEU A 84 -4.32 1.55 14.63
N GLU A 85 -3.01 1.33 14.49
CA GLU A 85 -2.24 2.06 13.51
C GLU A 85 -2.64 1.73 12.07
N LEU A 86 -3.00 0.48 11.77
CA LEU A 86 -3.59 0.13 10.48
C LEU A 86 -4.92 0.86 10.28
N CYS A 87 -5.79 0.87 11.29
CA CYS A 87 -7.06 1.60 11.25
C CYS A 87 -6.82 3.09 10.92
N ARG A 88 -5.91 3.77 11.62
CA ARG A 88 -5.54 5.17 11.32
C ARG A 88 -5.14 5.37 9.86
N GLN A 89 -4.32 4.49 9.31
CA GLN A 89 -3.90 4.62 7.91
C GLN A 89 -5.04 4.33 6.92
N LEU A 90 -6.00 3.46 7.27
CA LEU A 90 -7.21 3.22 6.48
C LEU A 90 -8.15 4.42 6.51
N VAL A 91 -8.42 5.00 7.69
CA VAL A 91 -9.22 6.23 7.86
C VAL A 91 -8.63 7.37 7.02
N ARG A 92 -7.32 7.65 7.14
CA ARG A 92 -6.66 8.66 6.32
C ARG A 92 -6.77 8.37 4.82
N SER A 93 -6.62 7.11 4.43
CA SER A 93 -6.71 6.75 3.01
C SER A 93 -8.13 6.88 2.46
N ARG A 94 -9.16 6.61 3.27
CA ARG A 94 -10.56 6.86 2.95
C ARG A 94 -10.84 8.36 2.82
N ALA A 95 -10.48 9.15 3.83
CA ALA A 95 -10.63 10.60 3.81
C ALA A 95 -9.91 11.24 2.60
N ARG A 96 -8.77 10.69 2.18
CA ARG A 96 -8.08 11.12 0.95
C ARG A 96 -8.92 10.87 -0.29
N LEU A 97 -9.56 9.70 -0.42
CA LEU A 97 -10.43 9.39 -1.56
C LEU A 97 -11.65 10.31 -1.58
N ASP A 98 -12.26 10.56 -0.42
CA ASP A 98 -13.39 11.47 -0.29
C ASP A 98 -12.98 12.90 -0.68
N ARG A 99 -11.79 13.34 -0.27
CA ARG A 99 -11.24 14.63 -0.68
C ARG A 99 -10.97 14.69 -2.18
N LEU A 100 -10.38 13.67 -2.77
CA LEU A 100 -10.17 13.61 -4.23
C LEU A 100 -11.49 13.69 -5.02
N ALA A 101 -12.57 13.14 -4.49
CA ALA A 101 -13.88 13.16 -5.14
C ALA A 101 -14.64 14.48 -4.94
N ASN A 102 -14.50 15.13 -3.77
CA ASN A 102 -15.38 16.24 -3.37
C ASN A 102 -14.68 17.60 -3.24
N ASP A 103 -13.40 17.64 -2.87
CA ASP A 103 -12.58 18.85 -2.70
C ASP A 103 -11.13 18.59 -3.18
N PRO A 104 -10.94 18.27 -4.48
CA PRO A 104 -9.62 17.96 -5.00
C PRO A 104 -8.72 19.20 -4.99
N LEU A 105 -7.41 18.99 -4.89
CA LEU A 105 -6.39 20.05 -4.85
C LEU A 105 -5.41 19.93 -6.03
N GLY A 106 -4.82 21.06 -6.41
CA GLY A 106 -3.73 21.10 -7.41
C GLY A 106 -4.15 20.45 -8.74
N PRO A 107 -3.30 19.60 -9.34
CA PRO A 107 -3.63 18.92 -10.61
C PRO A 107 -4.91 18.08 -10.56
N TYR A 108 -5.29 17.56 -9.39
CA TYR A 108 -6.56 16.83 -9.25
C TYR A 108 -7.76 17.78 -9.40
N ALA A 109 -7.66 19.01 -8.90
CA ALA A 109 -8.70 20.03 -9.05
C ALA A 109 -8.85 20.44 -10.52
N THR A 110 -7.73 20.72 -11.18
CA THR A 110 -7.70 21.03 -12.62
C THR A 110 -8.30 19.89 -13.46
N ALA A 111 -7.99 18.63 -13.13
CA ALA A 111 -8.59 17.49 -13.83
C ALA A 111 -10.10 17.38 -13.57
N ALA A 112 -10.57 17.64 -12.35
CA ALA A 112 -12.00 17.62 -12.03
C ALA A 112 -12.77 18.72 -12.77
N GLU A 113 -12.20 19.92 -12.90
CA GLU A 113 -12.78 21.01 -13.71
C GLU A 113 -12.89 20.61 -15.19
N LEU A 114 -11.81 20.06 -15.76
CA LEU A 114 -11.78 19.58 -17.15
C LEU A 114 -12.71 18.39 -17.39
N ALA A 115 -12.94 17.55 -16.39
CA ALA A 115 -13.81 16.37 -16.50
C ALA A 115 -15.29 16.73 -16.74
N GLY A 116 -15.72 17.92 -16.31
CA GLY A 116 -17.06 18.46 -16.59
C GLY A 116 -17.24 19.05 -17.99
N GLY A 117 -16.17 19.09 -18.79
CA GLY A 117 -16.12 19.68 -20.12
C GLY A 117 -16.52 18.73 -21.27
N ASP A 118 -16.15 19.14 -22.48
CA ASP A 118 -16.35 18.34 -23.69
C ASP A 118 -15.39 17.13 -23.78
N GLU A 119 -15.51 16.34 -24.85
CA GLU A 119 -14.68 15.14 -25.05
C GLU A 119 -13.18 15.44 -25.04
N ARG A 120 -12.75 16.58 -25.61
CA ARG A 120 -11.34 16.98 -25.65
C ARG A 120 -10.85 17.34 -24.25
N GLN A 121 -11.64 18.09 -23.47
CA GLN A 121 -11.29 18.43 -22.10
C GLN A 121 -11.23 17.20 -21.19
N ARG A 122 -12.11 16.22 -21.39
CA ARG A 122 -12.08 14.95 -20.66
C ARG A 122 -10.84 14.10 -20.98
N GLU A 123 -10.41 14.08 -22.24
CA GLU A 123 -9.14 13.45 -22.64
C GLU A 123 -7.94 14.19 -22.04
N GLU A 124 -7.96 15.52 -22.00
CA GLU A 124 -6.93 16.33 -21.33
C GLU A 124 -6.87 16.04 -19.82
N ALA A 125 -8.03 15.96 -19.16
CA ALA A 125 -8.12 15.59 -17.74
C ALA A 125 -7.54 14.19 -17.48
N THR A 126 -7.85 13.24 -18.37
CA THR A 126 -7.35 11.86 -18.30
C THR A 126 -5.83 11.84 -18.43
N TRP A 127 -5.28 12.64 -19.34
CA TRP A 127 -3.84 12.75 -19.54
C TRP A 127 -3.12 13.39 -18.35
N LEU A 128 -3.69 14.46 -17.78
CA LEU A 128 -3.17 15.08 -16.57
C LEU A 128 -3.11 14.09 -15.40
N LEU A 129 -4.18 13.33 -15.16
CA LEU A 129 -4.21 12.32 -14.09
C LEU A 129 -3.24 11.16 -14.35
N PHE A 130 -3.02 10.78 -15.60
CA PHE A 130 -1.98 9.82 -15.95
C PHE A 130 -0.59 10.36 -15.60
N GLN A 131 -0.28 11.61 -15.96
CA GLN A 131 1.00 12.25 -15.63
C GLN A 131 1.21 12.37 -14.12
N VAL A 132 0.16 12.74 -13.36
CA VAL A 132 0.20 12.78 -11.89
C VAL A 132 0.54 11.40 -11.31
N ALA A 133 -0.11 10.33 -11.78
CA ALA A 133 0.16 8.97 -11.32
C ALA A 133 1.55 8.46 -11.77
N TYR A 134 2.00 8.83 -12.97
CA TYR A 134 3.27 8.41 -13.54
C TYR A 134 4.47 9.08 -12.86
N TYR A 135 4.42 10.39 -12.61
CA TYR A 135 5.48 11.08 -11.88
C TYR A 135 5.36 10.89 -10.37
N GLY A 136 4.14 10.77 -9.86
CA GLY A 136 3.85 10.65 -8.43
C GLY A 136 4.11 11.96 -7.68
N PRO A 137 3.18 12.46 -6.86
CA PRO A 137 3.45 13.61 -6.01
C PRO A 137 4.62 13.34 -5.07
N VAL A 138 5.48 14.34 -4.87
CA VAL A 138 6.53 14.28 -3.84
C VAL A 138 5.92 14.59 -2.48
N GLU A 139 6.54 14.13 -1.39
CA GLU A 139 6.08 14.49 -0.04
C GLU A 139 6.72 15.81 0.40
N GLY A 140 5.95 16.70 1.00
CA GLY A 140 6.41 18.01 1.48
C GLY A 140 5.44 19.15 1.17
N GLU A 141 5.93 20.37 1.22
CA GLU A 141 5.13 21.61 1.08
C GLU A 141 4.57 21.83 -0.34
N HIS A 142 5.31 21.40 -1.37
CA HIS A 142 4.92 21.60 -2.76
C HIS A 142 4.86 20.25 -3.51
N PRO A 143 3.87 19.40 -3.19
CA PRO A 143 3.83 18.01 -3.68
C PRO A 143 3.72 17.90 -5.21
N PHE A 144 3.19 18.94 -5.86
CA PHE A 144 2.93 18.95 -7.30
C PHE A 144 3.88 19.83 -8.11
N ALA A 145 4.87 20.49 -7.50
CA ALA A 145 5.74 21.44 -8.22
C ALA A 145 6.47 20.79 -9.40
N GLU A 146 6.98 19.58 -9.19
CA GLU A 146 7.67 18.85 -10.26
C GLU A 146 6.71 18.37 -11.34
N ILE A 147 5.51 17.94 -10.96
CA ILE A 147 4.47 17.55 -11.92
C ILE A 147 4.09 18.75 -12.78
N ALA A 148 3.85 19.92 -12.18
CA ALA A 148 3.54 21.14 -12.93
C ALA A 148 4.66 21.54 -13.90
N ARG A 149 5.93 21.32 -13.53
CA ARG A 149 7.10 21.58 -14.38
C ARG A 149 7.22 20.61 -15.56
N LEU A 150 6.80 19.36 -15.37
CA LEU A 150 6.93 18.28 -16.37
C LEU A 150 5.66 18.06 -17.20
N SER A 151 4.51 18.54 -16.74
CA SER A 151 3.23 18.25 -17.39
C SER A 151 3.14 18.99 -18.71
N VAL A 152 2.68 18.26 -19.73
CA VAL A 152 2.40 18.80 -21.06
C VAL A 152 0.96 18.47 -21.45
N GLY A 153 0.39 19.22 -22.38
CA GLY A 153 -0.94 18.92 -22.93
C GLY A 153 -0.98 17.59 -23.68
N TRP A 154 -2.18 17.06 -23.92
CA TRP A 154 -2.35 15.78 -24.62
C TRP A 154 -1.68 15.75 -26.01
N ASP A 155 -1.87 16.81 -26.79
CA ASP A 155 -1.35 16.94 -28.15
C ASP A 155 0.05 17.60 -28.20
N ASP A 156 0.55 18.07 -27.06
CA ASP A 156 1.83 18.79 -26.99
C ASP A 156 3.02 17.81 -27.07
N PRO A 157 4.19 18.27 -27.55
CA PRO A 157 5.43 17.51 -27.46
C PRO A 157 5.71 17.03 -26.03
N LEU A 158 6.21 15.81 -25.88
CA LEU A 158 6.62 15.28 -24.58
C LEU A 158 7.85 16.05 -24.05
N PRO A 159 8.06 16.08 -22.72
CA PRO A 159 9.21 16.74 -22.12
C PRO A 159 10.55 16.22 -22.65
N ASP A 160 11.52 17.13 -22.79
CA ASP A 160 12.87 16.78 -23.23
C ASP A 160 13.55 15.78 -22.29
N ASP A 161 14.38 14.89 -22.85
CA ASP A 161 15.08 13.84 -22.09
C ASP A 161 16.03 14.39 -21.02
N GLU A 162 16.56 15.60 -21.17
CA GLU A 162 17.37 16.27 -20.14
C GLU A 162 16.52 16.64 -18.91
N LEU A 163 15.29 17.11 -19.16
CA LEU A 163 14.34 17.47 -18.13
C LEU A 163 13.91 16.26 -17.30
N LEU A 164 13.66 15.14 -17.97
CA LEU A 164 13.25 13.88 -17.35
C LEU A 164 14.39 13.21 -16.56
N ARG A 165 15.64 13.31 -17.03
CA ARG A 165 16.81 12.75 -16.32
C ARG A 165 17.06 13.38 -14.95
N THR A 166 16.62 14.62 -14.75
CA THR A 166 16.80 15.36 -13.49
C THR A 166 15.52 15.44 -12.65
N ALA A 167 14.44 14.80 -13.11
CA ALA A 167 13.13 14.90 -12.49
C ALA A 167 13.11 14.36 -11.05
N LYS A 168 12.40 15.04 -10.14
CA LYS A 168 12.12 14.50 -8.81
C LYS A 168 10.83 13.69 -8.81
N ILE A 169 10.97 12.36 -8.76
CA ILE A 169 9.83 11.43 -8.84
C ILE A 169 9.32 11.09 -7.45
N GLY A 170 8.00 11.14 -7.28
CA GLY A 170 7.34 10.78 -6.04
C GLY A 170 7.54 9.30 -5.68
N PRO A 171 7.40 8.93 -4.40
CA PRO A 171 7.65 7.56 -3.92
C PRO A 171 6.68 6.50 -4.45
N ARG A 172 5.64 6.92 -5.18
CA ARG A 172 4.69 6.05 -5.90
C ARG A 172 4.70 6.24 -7.41
N GLY A 173 5.57 7.12 -7.94
CA GLY A 173 5.73 7.32 -9.37
C GLY A 173 6.38 6.11 -10.06
N ALA A 174 6.23 6.05 -11.38
CA ALA A 174 6.75 5.01 -12.26
C ALA A 174 7.92 5.49 -13.15
N HIS A 175 8.21 6.79 -13.18
CA HIS A 175 9.25 7.29 -14.08
C HIS A 175 10.63 6.73 -13.72
N GLU A 176 11.23 6.02 -14.68
CA GLU A 176 12.61 5.56 -14.64
C GLU A 176 13.46 6.48 -15.53
N HIS A 177 14.49 7.12 -14.96
CA HIS A 177 15.27 8.15 -15.65
C HIS A 177 15.97 7.67 -16.94
N ASP A 178 16.36 6.39 -17.00
CA ASP A 178 16.98 5.76 -18.17
C ASP A 178 15.95 5.42 -19.27
N ARG A 179 14.66 5.53 -18.97
CA ARG A 179 13.58 5.33 -19.95
C ARG A 179 13.18 6.58 -20.70
N GLY A 180 13.53 7.77 -20.21
CA GLY A 180 13.14 9.04 -20.82
C GLY A 180 11.63 9.07 -21.08
N THR A 181 11.25 9.36 -22.31
CA THR A 181 9.84 9.47 -22.76
C THR A 181 9.15 8.15 -23.09
N ARG A 182 9.86 7.01 -23.09
CA ARG A 182 9.36 5.74 -23.67
C ARG A 182 8.02 5.27 -23.09
N THR A 183 7.79 5.41 -21.78
CA THR A 183 6.52 4.97 -21.16
C THR A 183 5.37 5.93 -21.47
N LEU A 184 5.63 7.24 -21.56
CA LEU A 184 4.65 8.24 -21.98
C LEU A 184 4.23 8.03 -23.45
N GLN A 185 5.21 7.78 -24.32
CA GLN A 185 4.97 7.44 -25.74
C GLN A 185 4.14 6.15 -25.87
N ALA A 186 4.51 5.09 -25.15
CA ALA A 186 3.77 3.84 -25.15
C ALA A 186 2.31 4.01 -24.69
N TYR A 187 2.06 4.90 -23.73
CA TYR A 187 0.71 5.23 -23.30
C TYR A 187 -0.08 5.96 -24.40
N ARG A 188 0.50 7.00 -25.02
CA ARG A 188 -0.15 7.74 -26.12
C ARG A 188 -0.49 6.81 -27.29
N GLU A 189 0.46 5.99 -27.73
CA GLU A 189 0.25 5.01 -28.80
C GLU A 189 -0.81 3.96 -28.45
N TRP A 190 -0.87 3.54 -27.19
CA TRP A 190 -1.91 2.64 -26.71
C TRP A 190 -3.30 3.30 -26.78
N ALA A 191 -3.43 4.54 -26.28
CA ALA A 191 -4.69 5.28 -26.30
C ALA A 191 -5.17 5.57 -27.72
N VAL A 192 -4.28 6.01 -28.63
CA VAL A 192 -4.62 6.25 -30.05
C VAL A 192 -5.17 4.98 -30.70
N ARG A 193 -4.55 3.81 -30.47
CA ARG A 193 -5.08 2.52 -30.97
C ARG A 193 -6.43 2.15 -30.36
N GLY A 194 -6.70 2.61 -29.15
CA GLY A 194 -7.97 2.43 -28.45
C GLY A 194 -9.08 3.39 -28.89
N GLY A 195 -8.79 4.39 -29.74
CA GLY A 195 -9.73 5.44 -30.13
C GLY A 195 -9.89 6.55 -29.07
N GLY A 196 -8.89 6.72 -28.20
CA GLY A 196 -8.92 7.67 -27.07
C GLY A 196 -8.52 6.99 -25.76
N GLN A 197 -8.14 7.78 -24.76
CA GLN A 197 -7.75 7.27 -23.45
C GLN A 197 -8.95 6.65 -22.74
N LEU A 198 -10.08 7.35 -22.67
CA LEU A 198 -11.27 6.87 -21.97
C LEU A 198 -11.88 5.65 -22.67
N ALA A 199 -11.94 5.67 -24.00
CA ALA A 199 -12.41 4.53 -24.81
C ALA A 199 -11.57 3.27 -24.56
N GLY A 200 -10.24 3.43 -24.50
CA GLY A 200 -9.32 2.34 -24.18
C GLY A 200 -9.54 1.77 -22.76
N LEU A 201 -9.78 2.63 -21.77
CA LEU A 201 -9.96 2.23 -20.37
C LEU A 201 -11.31 1.56 -20.07
N GLN A 202 -12.36 1.89 -20.81
CA GLN A 202 -13.71 1.32 -20.62
C GLN A 202 -13.87 -0.13 -21.13
N GLY A 203 -12.79 -0.76 -21.60
CA GLY A 203 -12.79 -2.14 -22.10
C GLY A 203 -12.80 -2.25 -23.63
N GLY A 204 -12.52 -1.15 -24.34
CA GLY A 204 -12.51 -1.11 -25.80
C GLY A 204 -13.90 -1.38 -26.38
N ARG A 205 -13.98 -2.20 -27.44
CA ARG A 205 -15.24 -2.43 -28.20
C ARG A 205 -16.29 -3.26 -27.45
N VAL A 206 -15.95 -3.87 -26.32
CA VAL A 206 -16.86 -4.71 -25.54
C VAL A 206 -17.13 -4.04 -24.20
N ALA A 207 -18.32 -3.47 -24.06
CA ALA A 207 -18.77 -2.83 -22.83
C ALA A 207 -18.69 -3.80 -21.65
N GLN A 208 -18.04 -3.37 -20.57
CA GLN A 208 -18.01 -4.12 -19.32
C GLN A 208 -19.20 -3.69 -18.44
N PRO A 209 -20.03 -4.63 -17.97
CA PRO A 209 -21.32 -4.30 -17.38
C PRO A 209 -21.25 -3.72 -15.96
N ASP A 210 -20.16 -3.96 -15.22
CA ASP A 210 -20.02 -3.50 -13.84
C ASP A 210 -18.71 -2.70 -13.62
N ALA A 211 -18.72 -1.82 -12.63
CA ALA A 211 -17.60 -0.93 -12.30
C ALA A 211 -16.32 -1.70 -11.90
N ALA A 212 -16.47 -2.87 -11.29
CA ALA A 212 -15.36 -3.72 -10.87
C ALA A 212 -14.61 -4.33 -12.06
N ARG A 213 -15.35 -4.87 -13.04
CA ARG A 213 -14.78 -5.39 -14.29
C ARG A 213 -14.13 -4.29 -15.12
N ARG A 214 -14.70 -3.08 -15.14
CA ARG A 214 -14.08 -1.92 -15.79
C ARG A 214 -12.74 -1.57 -15.16
N PHE A 215 -12.67 -1.56 -13.83
CA PHE A 215 -11.42 -1.34 -13.11
C PHE A 215 -10.37 -2.41 -13.48
N ASP A 216 -10.72 -3.70 -13.43
CA ASP A 216 -9.82 -4.81 -13.74
C ASP A 216 -9.38 -4.83 -15.22
N ALA A 217 -10.27 -4.43 -16.14
CA ALA A 217 -9.96 -4.31 -17.56
C ALA A 217 -8.98 -3.15 -17.81
N GLY A 218 -9.28 -1.97 -17.27
CA GLY A 218 -8.38 -0.80 -17.34
C GLY A 218 -7.00 -1.10 -16.75
N PHE A 219 -6.95 -1.77 -15.58
CA PHE A 219 -5.69 -2.09 -14.92
C PHE A 219 -4.81 -3.04 -15.76
N ARG A 220 -5.43 -4.02 -16.43
CA ARG A 220 -4.75 -4.93 -17.35
C ARG A 220 -4.33 -4.23 -18.64
N ALA A 221 -5.17 -3.37 -19.20
CA ALA A 221 -4.86 -2.59 -20.41
C ALA A 221 -3.65 -1.67 -20.19
N LEU A 222 -3.49 -1.15 -18.98
CA LEU A 222 -2.38 -0.30 -18.58
C LEU A 222 -1.08 -1.05 -18.28
N ALA A 223 -0.95 -2.36 -18.55
CA ALA A 223 0.29 -3.13 -18.31
C ALA A 223 1.44 -2.75 -19.27
N LEU A 224 1.75 -1.47 -19.36
CA LEU A 224 2.77 -0.87 -20.21
C LEU A 224 4.17 -1.07 -19.61
N PRO A 225 5.22 -1.17 -20.44
CA PRO A 225 6.59 -1.25 -19.96
C PRO A 225 6.97 -0.05 -19.07
N GLY A 226 7.45 -0.33 -17.85
CA GLY A 226 7.82 0.70 -16.86
C GLY A 226 6.65 1.20 -16.00
N LEU A 227 5.42 0.75 -16.25
CA LEU A 227 4.25 1.15 -15.46
C LEU A 227 3.85 0.06 -14.46
N GLY A 228 4.34 0.20 -13.23
CA GLY A 228 4.11 -0.76 -12.13
C GLY A 228 2.66 -0.80 -11.62
N ARG A 229 2.39 -1.65 -10.62
CA ARG A 229 1.05 -1.76 -10.00
C ARG A 229 0.56 -0.43 -9.41
N GLY A 230 1.38 0.19 -8.54
CA GLY A 230 1.00 1.40 -7.79
C GLY A 230 0.50 2.55 -8.68
N PRO A 231 1.27 2.99 -9.69
CA PRO A 231 0.85 4.02 -10.65
C PRO A 231 -0.44 3.68 -11.40
N ARG A 232 -0.62 2.43 -11.86
CA ARG A 232 -1.84 2.01 -12.57
C ARG A 232 -3.06 2.07 -11.67
N PHE A 233 -2.91 1.60 -10.43
CA PHE A 233 -3.98 1.61 -9.45
C PHE A 233 -4.36 3.06 -9.08
N GLU A 234 -3.37 3.92 -8.81
CA GLU A 234 -3.59 5.34 -8.49
C GLU A 234 -4.26 6.09 -9.65
N PHE A 235 -3.83 5.83 -10.89
CA PHE A 235 -4.41 6.47 -12.06
C PHE A 235 -5.91 6.15 -12.21
N LEU A 236 -6.29 4.87 -12.14
CA LEU A 236 -7.69 4.45 -12.26
C LEU A 236 -8.55 4.97 -11.10
N LEU A 237 -7.99 5.01 -9.88
CA LEU A 237 -8.67 5.61 -8.74
C LEU A 237 -8.91 7.10 -8.94
N SER A 238 -7.90 7.82 -9.44
CA SER A 238 -8.01 9.26 -9.66
C SER A 238 -9.06 9.57 -10.74
N LEU A 239 -9.13 8.76 -11.80
CA LEU A 239 -10.19 8.87 -12.82
C LEU A 239 -11.58 8.61 -12.26
N ALA A 240 -11.71 7.62 -11.37
CA ALA A 240 -12.98 7.31 -10.72
C ALA A 240 -13.43 8.44 -9.80
N CYS A 241 -12.52 9.00 -9.00
CA CYS A 241 -12.81 10.14 -8.12
C CYS A 241 -13.20 11.39 -8.93
N ALA A 242 -12.55 11.63 -10.07
CA ALA A 242 -12.88 12.74 -10.97
C ALA A 242 -14.14 12.50 -11.83
N GLY A 243 -14.82 11.35 -11.70
CA GLY A 243 -16.02 11.03 -12.49
C GLY A 243 -15.76 10.73 -13.98
N LEU A 244 -14.49 10.57 -14.38
CA LEU A 244 -14.08 10.29 -15.77
C LEU A 244 -14.29 8.82 -16.15
N LEU A 245 -14.13 7.92 -15.19
CA LEU A 245 -14.28 6.49 -15.36
C LEU A 245 -15.12 5.92 -14.20
N ASP A 246 -16.32 5.46 -14.50
CA ASP A 246 -17.11 4.71 -13.52
C ASP A 246 -16.47 3.31 -13.34
N ALA A 247 -15.57 3.23 -12.36
CA ALA A 247 -14.80 2.05 -12.03
C ALA A 247 -14.52 2.03 -10.53
N THR A 248 -14.59 0.85 -9.92
CA THR A 248 -14.35 0.70 -8.49
C THR A 248 -13.56 -0.58 -8.24
N PRO A 249 -12.41 -0.54 -7.56
CA PRO A 249 -11.66 -1.75 -7.28
C PRO A 249 -12.44 -2.64 -6.31
N TRP A 250 -12.63 -3.89 -6.68
CA TRP A 250 -13.13 -4.92 -5.77
C TRP A 250 -11.98 -5.73 -5.14
N SER A 251 -10.76 -5.59 -5.67
CA SER A 251 -9.54 -6.18 -5.14
C SER A 251 -8.35 -5.22 -5.29
N LEU A 252 -7.27 -5.47 -4.54
CA LEU A 252 -6.04 -4.68 -4.62
C LEU A 252 -5.13 -5.01 -5.83
N LEU A 253 -5.51 -5.99 -6.66
CA LEU A 253 -4.74 -6.43 -7.83
C LEU A 253 -3.25 -6.64 -7.49
N LEU A 254 -3.01 -7.35 -6.38
CA LEU A 254 -1.67 -7.59 -5.84
C LEU A 254 -0.83 -8.45 -6.78
N ASP A 255 0.39 -8.01 -7.04
CA ASP A 255 1.39 -8.73 -7.82
C ASP A 255 2.20 -9.65 -6.89
N PRO A 256 2.53 -10.90 -7.27
CA PRO A 256 3.50 -11.75 -6.55
C PRO A 256 4.89 -11.13 -6.35
N GLY A 257 5.22 -10.05 -7.06
CA GLY A 257 6.45 -9.29 -6.93
C GLY A 257 6.68 -8.62 -5.56
N ARG A 258 7.60 -7.65 -5.55
CA ARG A 258 8.03 -6.92 -4.34
C ARG A 258 7.32 -5.59 -4.14
N ASP A 259 6.12 -5.44 -4.71
CA ASP A 259 5.30 -4.26 -4.49
C ASP A 259 5.07 -4.06 -2.98
N PRO A 260 5.30 -2.85 -2.44
CA PRO A 260 5.19 -2.61 -0.99
C PRO A 260 3.80 -2.93 -0.42
N VAL A 261 2.72 -2.74 -1.20
CA VAL A 261 1.36 -3.05 -0.76
C VAL A 261 1.15 -4.55 -0.68
N THR A 262 1.63 -5.33 -1.66
CA THR A 262 1.65 -6.79 -1.56
C THR A 262 2.38 -7.26 -0.30
N VAL A 263 3.57 -6.71 -0.03
CA VAL A 263 4.37 -7.11 1.14
C VAL A 263 3.64 -6.79 2.45
N ALA A 264 3.06 -5.59 2.55
CA ALA A 264 2.27 -5.16 3.71
C ALA A 264 1.03 -6.06 3.91
N ALA A 265 0.28 -6.35 2.83
CA ALA A 265 -0.89 -7.22 2.89
C ALA A 265 -0.51 -8.62 3.39
N LYS A 266 0.52 -9.24 2.79
CA LYS A 266 1.01 -10.57 3.20
C LYS A 266 1.38 -10.62 4.68
N ARG A 267 2.00 -9.55 5.19
CA ARG A 267 2.34 -9.42 6.62
C ARG A 267 1.10 -9.29 7.49
N ALA A 268 0.15 -8.43 7.13
CA ALA A 268 -1.06 -8.20 7.91
C ALA A 268 -1.92 -9.48 8.04
N VAL A 269 -2.12 -10.19 6.93
CA VAL A 269 -3.00 -11.38 6.89
C VAL A 269 -2.28 -12.72 6.96
N ARG A 270 -0.95 -12.74 7.08
CA ARG A 270 -0.09 -13.92 7.25
C ARG A 270 -0.36 -15.06 6.24
N THR A 271 -0.39 -14.74 4.95
CA THR A 271 -0.49 -15.70 3.86
C THR A 271 0.31 -15.25 2.64
N ASP A 272 0.92 -16.19 1.93
CA ASP A 272 1.59 -15.95 0.65
C ASP A 272 0.72 -16.34 -0.56
N ASP A 273 -0.39 -17.04 -0.32
CA ASP A 273 -1.33 -17.44 -1.35
C ASP A 273 -2.17 -16.23 -1.82
N ALA A 274 -2.12 -15.92 -3.11
CA ALA A 274 -2.74 -14.73 -3.68
C ALA A 274 -4.27 -14.73 -3.56
N VAL A 275 -4.92 -15.89 -3.69
CA VAL A 275 -6.38 -16.03 -3.61
C VAL A 275 -6.85 -15.82 -2.18
N LEU A 276 -6.17 -16.44 -1.22
CA LEU A 276 -6.44 -16.23 0.21
C LEU A 276 -6.13 -14.81 0.64
N LEU A 277 -5.07 -14.20 0.10
CA LEU A 277 -4.69 -12.82 0.37
C LEU A 277 -5.81 -11.86 -0.04
N GLN A 278 -6.28 -11.96 -1.29
CA GLN A 278 -7.40 -11.15 -1.79
C GLN A 278 -8.68 -11.39 -1.00
N ARG A 279 -9.03 -12.66 -0.73
CA ARG A 279 -10.23 -13.01 0.04
C ARG A 279 -10.20 -12.42 1.46
N ARG A 280 -9.05 -12.47 2.14
CA ARG A 280 -8.91 -11.94 3.52
C ARG A 280 -8.97 -10.42 3.55
N ILE A 281 -8.31 -9.74 2.62
CA ILE A 281 -8.44 -8.28 2.50
C ILE A 281 -9.89 -7.89 2.17
N GLY A 282 -10.57 -8.61 1.29
CA GLY A 282 -11.99 -8.39 1.00
C GLY A 282 -12.93 -8.67 2.19
N ALA A 283 -12.60 -9.64 3.06
CA ALA A 283 -13.33 -9.87 4.30
C ALA A 283 -13.09 -8.72 5.30
N LEU A 284 -11.84 -8.31 5.49
CA LEU A 284 -11.47 -7.21 6.37
C LEU A 284 -12.11 -5.88 5.92
N ALA A 285 -12.09 -5.58 4.62
CA ALA A 285 -12.71 -4.38 4.07
C ALA A 285 -14.23 -4.32 4.34
N ARG A 286 -14.93 -5.47 4.22
CA ARG A 286 -16.36 -5.56 4.54
C ARG A 286 -16.64 -5.47 6.03
N GLU A 287 -15.81 -6.09 6.87
CA GLU A 287 -15.97 -5.99 8.33
C GLU A 287 -15.80 -4.55 8.82
N LEU A 288 -14.81 -3.84 8.27
CA LEU A 288 -14.49 -2.47 8.65
C LEU A 288 -15.36 -1.42 7.95
N ASP A 289 -16.20 -1.82 6.98
CA ASP A 289 -16.92 -0.90 6.09
C ASP A 289 -15.98 0.16 5.44
N VAL A 290 -14.79 -0.29 5.03
CA VAL A 290 -13.78 0.55 4.38
C VAL A 290 -13.64 0.13 2.91
N PRO A 291 -13.69 1.07 1.94
CA PRO A 291 -13.55 0.72 0.53
C PRO A 291 -12.19 0.09 0.24
N ILE A 292 -12.16 -0.93 -0.63
CA ILE A 292 -10.91 -1.62 -1.03
C ILE A 292 -9.84 -0.65 -1.55
N ALA A 293 -10.27 0.43 -2.22
CA ALA A 293 -9.38 1.50 -2.68
C ALA A 293 -8.51 2.08 -1.55
N ALA A 294 -9.07 2.27 -0.34
CA ALA A 294 -8.35 2.85 0.79
C ALA A 294 -7.24 1.92 1.32
N PHE A 295 -7.38 0.60 1.15
CA PHE A 295 -6.36 -0.37 1.59
C PHE A 295 -5.04 -0.23 0.82
N ASP A 296 -5.05 0.29 -0.41
CA ASP A 296 -3.83 0.43 -1.19
C ASP A 296 -2.82 1.39 -0.53
N LEU A 297 -3.25 2.63 -0.26
CA LEU A 297 -2.42 3.61 0.44
C LEU A 297 -2.31 3.29 1.94
N GLY A 298 -3.37 2.77 2.56
CA GLY A 298 -3.40 2.44 3.98
C GLY A 298 -2.36 1.39 4.34
N LEU A 299 -2.30 0.28 3.59
CA LEU A 299 -1.28 -0.76 3.81
C LEU A 299 0.13 -0.26 3.47
N ARG A 300 0.27 0.57 2.43
CA ARG A 300 1.56 1.19 2.06
C ARG A 300 2.14 2.02 3.21
N ASN A 301 1.29 2.78 3.89
CA ASN A 301 1.68 3.66 4.99
C ASN A 301 1.83 2.92 6.31
N TRP A 302 1.00 1.91 6.57
CA TRP A 302 1.08 1.09 7.77
C TRP A 302 2.41 0.33 7.87
N ASP A 303 2.94 -0.16 6.74
CA ASP A 303 4.25 -0.83 6.71
C ASP A 303 5.44 0.15 6.59
N ALA A 304 5.17 1.45 6.49
CA ALA A 304 6.18 2.50 6.41
C ALA A 304 6.48 3.10 7.80
N PRO A 305 7.73 3.55 8.06
CA PRO A 305 8.02 4.39 9.22
C PRO A 305 7.26 5.71 9.11
N VAL A 306 7.00 6.38 10.23
CA VAL A 306 6.23 7.64 10.28
C VAL A 306 6.74 8.67 9.25
N LYS A 307 8.06 8.89 9.18
CA LYS A 307 8.68 9.82 8.20
C LYS A 307 8.57 9.41 6.72
N GLY A 308 8.14 8.18 6.44
CA GLY A 308 8.00 7.63 5.09
C GLY A 308 6.57 7.32 4.70
N ARG A 309 5.59 7.82 5.47
CA ARG A 309 4.17 7.76 5.13
C ARG A 309 3.86 8.80 4.06
N LEU A 310 2.94 8.43 3.20
CA LEU A 310 2.66 9.13 1.97
C LEU A 310 1.29 9.79 2.04
N THR A 311 1.20 11.02 1.57
CA THR A 311 -0.06 11.76 1.39
C THR A 311 -0.57 11.63 -0.04
N GLY A 312 0.31 11.32 -0.99
CA GLY A 312 -0.04 11.37 -2.41
C GLY A 312 -0.53 12.75 -2.84
N GLY A 313 0.08 13.80 -2.26
CA GLY A 313 -0.23 15.21 -2.54
C GLY A 313 -1.54 15.73 -1.94
N VAL A 314 -2.26 14.90 -1.19
CA VAL A 314 -3.56 15.24 -0.60
C VAL A 314 -3.48 15.02 0.91
N PRO A 315 -3.02 16.02 1.68
CA PRO A 315 -2.92 15.88 3.12
C PRO A 315 -4.32 15.83 3.74
N VAL A 316 -4.53 14.83 4.58
CA VAL A 316 -5.74 14.62 5.38
C VAL A 316 -5.35 14.11 6.77
N GLU A 317 -6.09 14.55 7.77
CA GLU A 317 -5.99 14.04 9.13
C GLU A 317 -6.92 12.83 9.28
N ASP A 318 -6.61 11.93 10.23
CA ASP A 318 -7.56 10.91 10.65
C ASP A 318 -8.62 11.50 11.56
N ASP A 319 -9.85 11.03 11.40
CA ASP A 319 -10.92 11.20 12.38
C ASP A 319 -10.70 10.21 13.54
N PRO A 320 -10.39 10.67 14.77
CA PRO A 320 -10.15 9.79 15.90
C PRO A 320 -11.35 8.90 16.24
N ASP A 321 -12.57 9.40 16.05
CA ASP A 321 -13.80 8.65 16.39
C ASP A 321 -13.97 7.48 15.41
N GLU A 322 -13.69 7.72 14.12
CA GLU A 322 -13.68 6.66 13.12
C GLU A 322 -12.62 5.60 13.43
N VAL A 323 -11.43 6.01 13.87
CA VAL A 323 -10.36 5.07 14.26
C VAL A 323 -10.81 4.19 15.43
N VAL A 324 -11.51 4.75 16.41
CA VAL A 324 -12.08 3.99 17.53
C VAL A 324 -13.12 2.99 17.03
N LEU A 325 -14.03 3.41 16.14
CA LEU A 325 -15.04 2.52 15.55
C LEU A 325 -14.41 1.34 14.79
N LEU A 326 -13.39 1.60 13.96
CA LEU A 326 -12.66 0.53 13.28
C LEU A 326 -11.91 -0.38 14.26
N GLY A 327 -11.35 0.19 15.33
CA GLY A 327 -10.71 -0.57 16.42
C GLY A 327 -11.69 -1.52 17.11
N GLN A 328 -12.90 -1.04 17.42
CA GLN A 328 -13.97 -1.85 18.02
C GLN A 328 -14.41 -2.99 17.10
N ALA A 329 -14.53 -2.76 15.80
CA ALA A 329 -14.80 -3.81 14.81
C ALA A 329 -13.71 -4.90 14.78
N LEU A 330 -12.49 -4.56 15.21
CA LEU A 330 -11.38 -5.52 15.38
C LEU A 330 -11.29 -6.11 16.80
N GLY A 331 -12.26 -5.84 17.67
CA GLY A 331 -12.28 -6.30 19.06
C GLY A 331 -11.27 -5.58 19.95
N ILE A 332 -10.94 -4.33 19.64
CA ILE A 332 -10.11 -3.46 20.49
C ILE A 332 -11.04 -2.61 21.33
N GLU A 333 -10.97 -2.77 22.65
CA GLU A 333 -11.75 -1.95 23.58
C GLU A 333 -11.23 -0.50 23.53
N PRO A 334 -12.14 0.50 23.52
CA PRO A 334 -11.72 1.89 23.65
C PRO A 334 -11.02 2.06 24.99
N GLU A 335 -9.85 2.70 24.98
CA GLU A 335 -9.19 3.10 26.22
C GLU A 335 -10.16 4.03 26.95
N GLN A 336 -10.66 3.63 28.12
CA GLN A 336 -11.49 4.51 28.93
C GLN A 336 -10.66 5.78 29.14
N PRO A 337 -11.21 6.98 28.83
CA PRO A 337 -10.50 8.21 29.11
C PRO A 337 -10.14 8.14 30.59
N ALA A 338 -8.84 8.13 30.91
CA ALA A 338 -8.38 8.08 32.28
C ALA A 338 -9.17 9.12 33.03
N ASP A 339 -10.01 8.67 33.97
CA ASP A 339 -11.01 9.50 34.63
C ASP A 339 -10.38 10.85 34.90
N ALA A 340 -10.87 11.88 34.20
CA ALA A 340 -10.48 13.25 34.52
C ALA A 340 -10.83 13.37 35.99
N GLU A 341 -9.82 13.39 36.85
CA GLU A 341 -9.98 13.61 38.28
C GLU A 341 -10.84 14.86 38.38
N VAL A 342 -12.13 14.62 38.63
CA VAL A 342 -13.07 15.65 39.00
C VAL A 342 -12.56 16.01 40.38
N ASP A 343 -11.66 17.00 40.41
CA ASP A 343 -11.23 17.69 41.60
C ASP A 343 -12.50 18.28 42.21
N GLY A 344 -13.17 17.44 43.01
CA GLY A 344 -14.21 17.79 43.93
C GLY A 344 -13.59 18.61 45.03
N ALA A 345 -13.13 19.81 44.71
CA ALA A 345 -12.91 20.87 45.68
C ALA A 345 -14.29 21.38 46.12
N GLY A 346 -14.93 20.57 46.96
CA GLY A 346 -15.94 21.06 47.86
C GLY A 346 -15.30 22.06 48.81
N ASN A 347 -15.39 23.35 48.48
CA ASN A 347 -15.27 24.40 49.48
C ASN A 347 -16.68 24.74 49.98
N ALA A 348 -17.13 23.92 50.92
CA ALA A 348 -18.04 24.35 51.96
C ALA A 348 -17.20 24.97 53.08
N THR A 349 -17.25 26.30 53.27
CA THR A 349 -17.00 26.93 54.57
C THR A 349 -17.55 28.36 54.61
N VAL A 350 -18.63 28.48 55.40
CA VAL A 350 -19.07 29.58 56.29
C VAL A 350 -19.35 30.96 55.69
#